data_AF-A0A1I3LM19-F1
#
_entry.id   AF-A0A1I3LM19-F1
#
_cell.length_a   1.000
_cell.length_b   1.000
_cell.length_c   1.000
_cell.angle_alpha   90.00
_cell.angle_beta   90.00
_cell.angle_gamma   90.00
#
_symmetry.space_group_name_H-M   'P 1'
#
loop_
_entity.id
_entity.type
_entity.pdbx_description
1 polymer ?
#
loop_
_entity_poly.entity_id
_entity_poly.type
_entity_poly.pdbx_seq_one_letter_code
_entity_poly.pdbx_strand_id
1 'polypeptide(L)'
;MNKQEYFKISRDQKLPNRCPLLGYCDRHAWTLYFFSQYDSVDYDRDFIKTLQKEGALASDYESKRIKLRAEEPSILRGPKYGDFYNMCPEVNLFDKDNSIGNFGGIACTDGSWDYERNSNNKVNIREVKHFSECLEFSKEQYSSNHYKSEKEFVSEDFDEISIEKLGLDKDLSTILSLRLEEIKSCFTTHAPLSIIIMSGSVLEGILLGLALKEPGVFNQSRKSPKDLEGRVKSFRYWTLNDLIEVASDLKIIDENVKKFSHNLRGFRNYVHPHEQLAINFNPDIHTAKLAWNVLQLAIRQIVESNRNNY
;
A
#
# COMPACT_ATOMS: atom_id res chain seq x y z
N MET A 1 -14.62 1.17 26.42
CA MET A 1 -13.34 1.85 26.15
C MET A 1 -13.53 3.34 26.30
N ASN A 2 -12.95 3.95 27.34
CA ASN A 2 -12.98 5.38 27.59
C ASN A 2 -11.82 6.11 26.90
N LYS A 3 -11.77 7.44 27.00
CA LYS A 3 -10.77 8.28 26.31
C LYS A 3 -9.32 7.97 26.71
N GLN A 4 -9.06 7.63 27.97
CA GLN A 4 -7.71 7.32 28.44
C GLN A 4 -7.25 5.97 27.88
N GLU A 5 -8.12 4.96 27.90
CA GLU A 5 -7.86 3.65 27.30
C GLU A 5 -7.61 3.77 25.79
N TYR A 6 -8.43 4.58 25.11
CA TYR A 6 -8.32 4.82 23.67
C TYR A 6 -6.95 5.40 23.29
N PHE A 7 -6.52 6.47 23.96
CA PHE A 7 -5.20 7.07 23.70
C PHE A 7 -4.03 6.18 24.10
N LYS A 8 -4.22 5.29 25.07
CA LYS A 8 -3.20 4.29 25.41
C LYS A 8 -2.98 3.36 24.22
N ILE A 9 -4.04 2.86 23.59
CA ILE A 9 -3.94 2.03 22.38
C ILE A 9 -3.24 2.78 21.25
N SER A 10 -3.60 4.04 20.99
CA SER A 10 -2.94 4.85 19.95
C SER A 10 -1.44 4.96 20.22
N ARG A 11 -1.04 5.22 21.47
CA ARG A 11 0.37 5.35 21.86
C ARG A 11 1.14 4.04 21.71
N ASP A 12 0.58 2.94 22.20
CA ASP A 12 1.20 1.61 22.15
C ASP A 12 1.41 1.15 20.70
N GLN A 13 0.49 1.52 19.80
CA GLN A 13 0.57 1.22 18.37
C GLN A 13 1.31 2.29 17.54
N LYS A 14 1.82 3.35 18.17
CA LYS A 14 2.44 4.51 17.48
C LYS A 14 1.53 5.15 16.41
N LEU A 15 0.24 5.21 16.70
CA LEU A 15 -0.80 5.81 15.88
C LEU A 15 -1.17 7.22 16.39
N PRO A 16 -1.78 8.08 15.55
CA PRO A 16 -2.32 9.36 16.02
C PRO A 16 -3.40 9.15 17.09
N ASN A 17 -3.60 10.15 17.94
CA ASN A 17 -4.60 10.10 19.02
C ASN A 17 -6.05 10.02 18.52
N ARG A 18 -6.29 10.37 17.26
CA ARG A 18 -7.61 10.40 16.60
C ARG A 18 -7.48 9.76 15.23
N CYS A 19 -8.57 9.17 14.75
CA CYS A 19 -8.64 8.62 13.40
C CYS A 19 -8.31 9.73 12.37
N PRO A 20 -7.35 9.52 11.46
CA PRO A 20 -7.01 10.52 10.45
C PRO A 20 -8.07 10.64 9.34
N LEU A 21 -9.05 9.73 9.30
CA LEU A 21 -10.10 9.70 8.28
C LEU A 21 -11.37 10.46 8.69
N LEU A 22 -11.38 11.07 9.87
CA LEU A 22 -12.53 11.85 10.34
C LEU A 22 -12.90 12.95 9.35
N GLY A 23 -14.20 13.20 9.23
CA GLY A 23 -14.73 14.20 8.29
C GLY A 23 -14.73 13.78 6.82
N TYR A 24 -14.03 12.71 6.44
CA TYR A 24 -14.00 12.19 5.07
C TYR A 24 -14.33 10.69 4.96
N CYS A 25 -14.63 10.02 6.08
CA CYS A 25 -14.99 8.60 6.09
C CYS A 25 -16.52 8.39 6.10
N ASP A 26 -17.03 7.55 5.19
CA ASP A 26 -18.46 7.23 5.11
C ASP A 26 -19.00 6.67 6.44
N ARG A 27 -18.25 5.85 7.17
CA ARG A 27 -18.69 5.33 8.48
C ARG A 27 -18.90 6.46 9.49
N HIS A 28 -17.99 7.44 9.52
CA HIS A 28 -18.10 8.61 10.37
C HIS A 28 -19.32 9.45 9.98
N ALA A 29 -19.49 9.73 8.68
CA ALA A 29 -20.62 10.48 8.16
C ALA A 29 -21.97 9.80 8.48
N TRP A 30 -22.11 8.50 8.23
CA TRP A 30 -23.31 7.74 8.59
C TRP A 30 -23.60 7.76 10.09
N THR A 31 -22.57 7.71 10.93
CA THR A 31 -22.75 7.77 12.38
C THR A 31 -23.31 9.13 12.81
N LEU A 32 -22.80 10.24 12.26
CA LEU A 32 -23.35 11.57 12.48
C LEU A 32 -24.81 11.65 11.98
N TYR A 33 -25.06 11.10 10.79
CA TYR A 33 -26.40 11.06 10.20
C TYR A 33 -27.43 10.43 11.12
N PHE A 34 -27.10 9.26 11.69
CA PHE A 34 -28.00 8.52 12.57
C PHE A 34 -28.10 9.10 13.98
N PHE A 35 -26.97 9.45 14.61
CA PHE A 35 -26.98 9.90 16.01
C PHE A 35 -27.59 11.29 16.17
N SER A 36 -27.39 12.16 15.19
CA SER A 36 -27.96 13.53 15.19
C SER A 36 -29.36 13.60 14.58
N GLN A 37 -29.94 12.43 14.27
CA GLN A 37 -31.30 12.28 13.73
C GLN A 37 -31.55 12.98 12.39
N TYR A 38 -30.51 13.16 11.58
CA TYR A 38 -30.66 13.73 10.24
C TYR A 38 -31.48 12.84 9.31
N ASP A 39 -31.62 11.55 9.65
CA ASP A 39 -32.54 10.60 9.03
C ASP A 39 -34.03 11.00 9.11
N SER A 40 -34.38 11.88 10.06
CA SER A 40 -35.75 12.40 10.18
C SER A 40 -36.05 13.57 9.24
N VAL A 41 -35.01 14.23 8.71
CA VAL A 41 -35.13 15.41 7.83
C VAL A 41 -34.74 15.09 6.39
N ASP A 42 -33.88 14.07 6.20
CA ASP A 42 -33.38 13.47 4.95
C ASP A 42 -33.82 14.19 3.67
N TYR A 43 -33.12 15.27 3.35
CA TYR A 43 -33.37 16.02 2.13
C TYR A 43 -33.05 15.11 0.94
N ASP A 44 -34.02 14.95 0.04
CA ASP A 44 -33.83 14.30 -1.27
C ASP A 44 -33.38 12.83 -1.20
N ARG A 45 -33.48 12.16 -0.05
CA ARG A 45 -32.94 10.79 0.21
C ARG A 45 -31.44 10.68 -0.03
N ASP A 46 -30.72 11.75 0.30
CA ASP A 46 -29.30 11.91 0.05
C ASP A 46 -28.62 12.38 1.35
N PHE A 47 -28.09 11.41 2.10
CA PHE A 47 -27.49 11.67 3.41
C PHE A 47 -26.29 12.62 3.31
N ILE A 48 -25.54 12.61 2.20
CA ILE A 48 -24.38 13.50 2.01
C ILE A 48 -24.88 14.94 1.87
N LYS A 49 -25.87 15.18 1.01
CA LYS A 49 -26.47 16.52 0.86
C LYS A 49 -27.08 17.00 2.16
N THR A 50 -27.74 16.12 2.90
CA THR A 50 -28.33 16.47 4.20
C THR A 50 -27.25 16.92 5.18
N LEU A 51 -26.20 16.12 5.35
CA LEU A 51 -25.09 16.47 6.25
C LEU A 51 -24.34 17.73 5.81
N GLN A 52 -24.20 17.99 4.51
CA GLN A 52 -23.58 19.22 4.02
C GLN A 52 -24.43 20.47 4.28
N LYS A 53 -25.76 20.38 4.09
CA LYS A 53 -26.69 21.48 4.41
C LYS A 53 -26.67 21.85 5.89
N GLU A 54 -26.58 20.83 6.75
CA GLU A 54 -26.51 20.99 8.21
C GLU A 54 -25.09 21.33 8.71
N GLY A 55 -24.12 21.48 7.80
CA GLY A 55 -22.75 21.85 8.15
C GLY A 55 -21.93 20.75 8.84
N ALA A 56 -22.44 19.52 8.88
CA ALA A 56 -21.77 18.36 9.47
C ALA A 56 -20.68 17.76 8.57
N LEU A 57 -20.74 18.01 7.25
CA LEU A 57 -19.71 17.61 6.29
C LEU A 57 -19.23 18.80 5.45
N ALA A 58 -17.95 18.76 5.08
CA ALA A 58 -17.37 19.74 4.18
C ALA A 58 -17.95 19.63 2.75
N SER A 59 -17.95 20.74 2.01
CA SER A 59 -18.44 20.77 0.62
C SER A 59 -17.62 19.88 -0.32
N ASP A 60 -16.35 19.65 -0.01
CA ASP A 60 -15.45 18.79 -0.79
C ASP A 60 -15.49 17.30 -0.38
N TYR A 61 -16.37 16.94 0.56
CA TYR A 61 -16.50 15.58 1.10
C TYR A 61 -16.57 14.53 -0.01
N GLU A 62 -17.49 14.69 -0.96
CA GLU A 62 -17.74 13.66 -1.98
C GLU A 62 -16.53 13.38 -2.87
N SER A 63 -15.70 14.40 -3.12
CA SER A 63 -14.48 14.26 -3.92
C SER A 63 -13.35 13.52 -3.20
N LYS A 64 -13.35 13.55 -1.87
CA LYS A 64 -12.28 13.01 -1.00
C LYS A 64 -12.74 11.84 -0.13
N ARG A 65 -14.00 11.42 -0.25
CA ARG A 65 -14.60 10.45 0.65
C ARG A 65 -13.93 9.09 0.55
N ILE A 66 -13.71 8.50 1.71
CA ILE A 66 -13.30 7.13 1.87
C ILE A 66 -14.57 6.31 2.02
N LYS A 67 -14.87 5.56 0.95
CA LYS A 67 -16.09 4.76 0.86
C LYS A 67 -16.12 3.64 1.90
N LEU A 68 -17.32 3.41 2.44
CA LEU A 68 -17.59 2.30 3.37
C LEU A 68 -17.16 0.96 2.76
N ARG A 69 -16.58 0.06 3.58
CA ARG A 69 -16.07 -1.24 3.15
C ARG A 69 -16.57 -2.42 3.97
N ALA A 70 -16.87 -2.20 5.25
CA ALA A 70 -17.44 -3.24 6.10
C ALA A 70 -18.97 -3.16 6.12
N GLU A 71 -19.57 -3.87 7.06
CA GLU A 71 -21.00 -3.77 7.36
C GLU A 71 -21.44 -2.32 7.55
N GLU A 72 -22.63 -2.06 7.01
CA GLU A 72 -23.27 -0.75 7.00
C GLU A 72 -23.64 -0.33 8.43
N PRO A 73 -23.30 0.91 8.83
CA PRO A 73 -23.84 1.47 10.06
C PRO A 73 -25.37 1.43 9.99
N SER A 74 -25.99 0.96 11.06
CA SER A 74 -27.44 0.83 11.11
C SER A 74 -27.95 1.15 12.50
N ILE A 75 -29.14 1.75 12.56
CA ILE A 75 -29.82 2.06 13.80
C ILE A 75 -31.30 1.69 13.68
N LEU A 76 -31.83 1.05 14.72
CA LEU A 76 -33.26 0.88 14.94
C LEU A 76 -33.62 1.70 16.17
N ARG A 77 -34.53 2.65 16.01
CA ARG A 77 -34.94 3.57 17.08
C ARG A 77 -36.45 3.57 17.24
N GLY A 78 -36.90 3.11 18.41
CA GLY A 78 -38.25 3.36 18.92
C GLY A 78 -38.27 4.55 19.90
N PRO A 79 -39.46 4.93 20.40
CA PRO A 79 -39.61 6.08 21.31
C PRO A 79 -38.84 5.95 22.63
N LYS A 80 -38.62 4.72 23.10
CA LYS A 80 -37.98 4.44 24.40
C LYS A 80 -36.92 3.34 24.36
N TYR A 81 -36.76 2.65 23.25
CA TYR A 81 -35.78 1.58 23.08
C TYR A 81 -35.16 1.65 21.68
N GLY A 82 -34.01 1.01 21.52
CA GLY A 82 -33.35 0.89 20.23
C GLY A 82 -31.97 0.29 20.34
N ASP A 83 -31.37 0.11 19.17
CA ASP A 83 -30.08 -0.53 18.99
C ASP A 83 -29.37 0.06 17.76
N PHE A 84 -28.04 0.10 17.84
CA PHE A 84 -27.20 0.51 16.74
C PHE A 84 -26.03 -0.45 16.59
N TYR A 85 -25.53 -0.56 15.36
CA TYR A 85 -24.43 -1.44 14.98
C TYR A 85 -23.47 -0.74 14.03
N ASN A 86 -22.22 -1.17 14.06
CA ASN A 86 -21.19 -0.81 13.08
C ASN A 86 -20.91 0.69 13.02
N MET A 87 -21.17 1.42 14.10
CA MET A 87 -20.96 2.87 14.16
C MET A 87 -19.48 3.22 14.24
N CYS A 88 -19.14 4.48 13.95
CA CYS A 88 -17.81 5.02 14.18
C CYS A 88 -17.56 5.13 15.70
N PRO A 89 -16.50 4.50 16.25
CA PRO A 89 -16.25 4.54 17.68
C PRO A 89 -15.92 5.94 18.21
N GLU A 90 -15.53 6.87 17.33
CA GLU A 90 -15.10 8.20 17.78
C GLU A 90 -16.23 9.20 18.00
N VAL A 91 -17.42 8.98 17.44
CA VAL A 91 -18.53 9.93 17.59
C VAL A 91 -18.98 9.96 19.05
N ASN A 92 -19.41 8.83 19.60
CA ASN A 92 -19.77 8.77 21.03
C ASN A 92 -18.61 9.12 21.98
N LEU A 93 -17.37 8.79 21.61
CA LEU A 93 -16.23 9.04 22.48
C LEU A 93 -15.85 10.52 22.58
N PHE A 94 -15.88 11.25 21.47
CA PHE A 94 -15.26 12.58 21.37
C PHE A 94 -16.21 13.70 20.94
N ASP A 95 -17.29 13.37 20.23
CA ASP A 95 -18.23 14.34 19.70
C ASP A 95 -19.43 14.45 20.65
N LYS A 96 -19.42 15.47 21.51
CA LYS A 96 -20.49 15.65 22.49
C LYS A 96 -21.81 16.05 21.84
N ASP A 97 -21.74 16.80 20.75
CA ASP A 97 -22.91 17.39 20.10
C ASP A 97 -23.67 16.33 19.28
N ASN A 98 -22.94 15.34 18.75
CA ASN A 98 -23.49 14.25 17.95
C ASN A 98 -23.48 12.89 18.68
N SER A 99 -23.19 12.85 19.98
CA SER A 99 -23.27 11.61 20.77
C SER A 99 -24.72 11.20 21.03
N ILE A 100 -24.99 9.89 21.03
CA ILE A 100 -26.34 9.38 21.29
C ILE A 100 -26.54 9.05 22.78
N GLY A 101 -27.54 9.66 23.40
CA GLY A 101 -28.01 9.33 24.75
C GLY A 101 -26.88 9.22 25.80
N ASN A 102 -26.91 8.15 26.60
CA ASN A 102 -25.92 7.90 27.65
C ASN A 102 -24.67 7.12 27.19
N PHE A 103 -24.40 7.08 25.87
CA PHE A 103 -23.19 6.45 25.33
C PHE A 103 -21.99 7.40 25.28
N GLY A 104 -22.20 8.69 25.59
CA GLY A 104 -21.15 9.71 25.57
C GLY A 104 -19.91 9.34 26.39
N GLY A 105 -18.72 9.55 25.82
CA GLY A 105 -17.43 9.26 26.43
C GLY A 105 -16.96 7.81 26.26
N ILE A 106 -17.66 7.01 25.45
CA ILE A 106 -17.35 5.59 25.22
C ILE A 106 -17.14 5.36 23.72
N ALA A 107 -16.04 4.71 23.36
CA ALA A 107 -15.76 4.30 21.98
C ALA A 107 -16.51 3.03 21.58
N CYS A 108 -17.85 3.11 21.59
CA CYS A 108 -18.71 2.00 21.19
C CYS A 108 -19.09 2.07 19.71
N THR A 109 -19.05 0.91 19.06
CA THR A 109 -19.52 0.68 17.70
C THR A 109 -20.93 0.10 17.70
N ASP A 110 -21.26 -0.67 18.74
CA ASP A 110 -22.54 -1.33 18.91
C ASP A 110 -23.12 -1.09 20.31
N GLY A 111 -24.42 -0.84 20.37
CA GLY A 111 -25.09 -0.53 21.63
C GLY A 111 -26.60 -0.69 21.56
N SER A 112 -27.23 -0.75 22.73
CA SER A 112 -28.69 -0.75 22.83
C SER A 112 -29.16 -0.04 24.09
N TRP A 113 -30.35 0.57 24.00
CA TRP A 113 -31.03 1.19 25.12
C TRP A 113 -32.47 0.67 25.20
N ASP A 114 -32.98 0.56 26.42
CA ASP A 114 -34.38 0.22 26.69
C ASP A 114 -34.79 0.93 27.98
N TYR A 115 -35.34 2.12 27.82
CA TYR A 115 -35.83 2.94 28.93
C TYR A 115 -37.24 2.53 29.39
N GLU A 116 -37.90 1.60 28.68
CA GLU A 116 -39.18 1.04 29.14
C GLU A 116 -38.95 0.06 30.28
N ARG A 117 -37.94 -0.79 30.15
CA ARG A 117 -37.59 -1.81 31.14
C ARG A 117 -36.53 -1.35 32.13
N ASN A 118 -35.81 -0.28 31.82
CA ASN A 118 -34.72 0.23 32.63
C ASN A 118 -34.98 1.67 33.09
N SER A 119 -35.62 1.82 34.25
CA SER A 119 -35.93 3.12 34.86
C SER A 119 -34.70 3.96 35.21
N ASN A 120 -33.49 3.38 35.20
CA ASN A 120 -32.25 4.07 35.54
C ASN A 120 -31.50 4.61 34.30
N ASN A 121 -32.12 4.56 33.12
CA ASN A 121 -31.53 4.99 31.84
C ASN A 121 -30.17 4.35 31.52
N LYS A 122 -29.90 3.16 32.05
CA LYS A 122 -28.64 2.46 31.82
C LYS A 122 -28.63 1.85 30.42
N VAL A 123 -27.62 2.23 29.64
CA VAL A 123 -27.37 1.70 28.30
C VAL A 123 -26.59 0.39 28.35
N ASN A 124 -26.73 -0.44 27.32
CA ASN A 124 -25.98 -1.66 27.13
C ASN A 124 -24.96 -1.47 26.00
N ILE A 125 -23.68 -1.53 26.34
CA ILE A 125 -22.56 -1.42 25.39
C ILE A 125 -22.23 -2.83 24.92
N ARG A 126 -22.39 -3.10 23.63
CA ARG A 126 -22.19 -4.45 23.06
C ARG A 126 -20.79 -4.62 22.49
N GLU A 127 -20.28 -3.58 21.83
CA GLU A 127 -18.95 -3.61 21.23
C GLU A 127 -18.25 -2.26 21.39
N VAL A 128 -16.94 -2.31 21.65
CA VAL A 128 -16.05 -1.16 21.68
C VAL A 128 -14.83 -1.44 20.82
N LYS A 129 -14.38 -0.46 20.04
CA LYS A 129 -13.24 -0.59 19.14
C LYS A 129 -12.40 0.68 19.15
N HIS A 130 -11.10 0.52 18.93
CA HIS A 130 -10.22 1.62 18.53
C HIS A 130 -10.28 1.82 17.01
N PHE A 131 -10.05 3.05 16.50
CA PHE A 131 -10.11 3.30 15.05
C PHE A 131 -9.14 2.43 14.23
N SER A 132 -8.06 1.94 14.84
CA SER A 132 -7.10 1.04 14.19
C SER A 132 -7.70 -0.30 13.77
N GLU A 133 -8.79 -0.71 14.42
CA GLU A 133 -9.52 -1.95 14.14
C GLU A 133 -10.59 -1.74 13.04
N CYS A 134 -10.73 -0.51 12.56
CA CYS A 134 -11.66 -0.14 11.50
C CYS A 134 -11.11 -0.53 10.12
N LEU A 135 -11.91 -1.26 9.33
CA LEU A 135 -11.49 -1.72 8.00
C LEU A 135 -11.23 -0.58 7.02
N GLU A 136 -11.96 0.54 7.12
CA GLU A 136 -11.68 1.74 6.33
C GLU A 136 -10.28 2.29 6.63
N PHE A 137 -9.89 2.36 7.90
CA PHE A 137 -8.55 2.82 8.30
C PHE A 137 -7.44 1.88 7.86
N SER A 138 -7.61 0.58 8.07
CA SER A 138 -6.60 -0.41 7.68
C SER A 138 -6.30 -0.38 6.19
N LYS A 139 -7.33 -0.16 5.35
CA LYS A 139 -7.15 -0.07 3.89
C LYS A 139 -6.45 1.22 3.48
N GLU A 140 -6.81 2.36 4.05
CA GLU A 140 -6.14 3.64 3.74
C GLU A 140 -4.67 3.62 4.17
N GLN A 141 -4.35 2.98 5.31
CA GLN A 141 -2.96 2.75 5.70
C GLN A 141 -2.22 1.86 4.69
N TYR A 142 -2.84 0.78 4.22
CA TYR A 142 -2.22 -0.07 3.19
C TYR A 142 -1.99 0.68 1.88
N SER A 143 -3.01 1.39 1.37
CA SER A 143 -2.93 2.15 0.12
C SER A 143 -1.92 3.29 0.21
N SER A 144 -1.89 4.03 1.32
CA SER A 144 -0.94 5.12 1.52
C SER A 144 0.50 4.62 1.65
N ASN A 145 0.73 3.50 2.32
CA ASN A 145 2.06 2.87 2.38
C ASN A 145 2.50 2.34 1.01
N HIS A 146 1.58 1.74 0.23
CA HIS A 146 1.86 1.32 -1.14
C HIS A 146 2.21 2.51 -2.03
N TYR A 147 1.38 3.56 -2.00
CA TYR A 147 1.58 4.78 -2.79
C TYR A 147 2.82 5.56 -2.37
N LYS A 148 3.16 5.57 -1.07
CA LYS A 148 4.41 6.14 -0.57
C LYS A 148 5.61 5.35 -1.10
N SER A 149 5.55 4.01 -1.10
CA SER A 149 6.60 3.18 -1.67
C SER A 149 6.75 3.36 -3.19
N GLU A 150 5.66 3.58 -3.93
CA GLU A 150 5.70 3.91 -5.35
C GLU A 150 6.21 5.34 -5.59
N LYS A 151 5.81 6.33 -4.80
CA LYS A 151 6.32 7.71 -4.97
C LYS A 151 7.80 7.83 -4.64
N GLU A 152 8.26 7.21 -3.56
CA GLU A 152 9.70 7.10 -3.25
C GLU A 152 10.47 6.45 -4.41
N PHE A 153 9.83 5.55 -5.16
CA PHE A 153 10.36 4.96 -6.38
C PHE A 153 10.44 5.92 -7.57
N VAL A 154 9.47 6.83 -7.72
CA VAL A 154 9.36 7.75 -8.87
C VAL A 154 10.15 9.04 -8.68
N SER A 155 10.36 9.50 -7.43
CA SER A 155 10.85 10.85 -7.13
C SER A 155 12.35 10.97 -6.84
N GLU A 156 13.14 9.90 -6.95
CA GLU A 156 14.59 10.03 -6.81
C GLU A 156 15.20 10.53 -8.13
N ASP A 157 15.77 11.74 -8.10
CA ASP A 157 16.79 12.15 -9.07
C ASP A 157 18.02 11.28 -8.79
N PHE A 158 18.16 10.19 -9.54
CA PHE A 158 19.33 9.33 -9.43
C PHE A 158 20.54 10.05 -10.01
N ASP A 159 21.56 10.26 -9.17
CA ASP A 159 22.91 10.56 -9.65
C ASP A 159 23.33 9.54 -10.72
N GLU A 160 24.20 9.96 -11.64
CA GLU A 160 24.66 9.09 -12.73
C GLU A 160 25.19 7.76 -12.19
N ILE A 161 24.53 6.68 -12.62
CA ILE A 161 24.83 5.33 -12.17
C ILE A 161 26.17 4.89 -12.75
N SER A 162 27.13 4.68 -11.85
CA SER A 162 28.45 4.15 -12.20
C SER A 162 28.44 2.62 -12.02
N ILE A 163 28.38 1.91 -13.15
CA ILE A 163 28.46 0.43 -13.22
C ILE A 163 29.77 -0.09 -12.60
N GLU A 164 30.83 0.72 -12.63
CA GLU A 164 32.15 0.38 -12.10
C GLU A 164 32.10 0.04 -10.60
N LYS A 165 31.18 0.68 -9.84
CA LYS A 165 31.00 0.44 -8.40
C LYS A 165 30.38 -0.93 -8.08
N LEU A 166 29.82 -1.63 -9.07
CA LEU A 166 29.30 -2.99 -8.89
C LEU A 166 30.44 -4.02 -8.75
N GLY A 167 31.65 -3.68 -9.19
CA GLY A 167 32.81 -4.56 -9.12
C GLY A 167 32.63 -5.84 -9.93
N LEU A 168 31.96 -5.76 -11.08
CA LEU A 168 31.76 -6.86 -12.02
C LEU A 168 33.00 -7.02 -12.93
N ASP A 169 33.01 -8.11 -13.71
CA ASP A 169 33.99 -8.29 -14.78
C ASP A 169 34.04 -7.07 -15.72
N LYS A 170 35.23 -6.74 -16.22
CA LYS A 170 35.45 -5.50 -17.00
C LYS A 170 34.75 -5.54 -18.36
N ASP A 171 34.73 -6.69 -19.02
CA ASP A 171 34.10 -6.85 -20.32
C ASP A 171 32.58 -6.78 -20.14
N LEU A 172 32.04 -7.46 -19.13
CA LEU A 172 30.62 -7.35 -18.76
C LEU A 172 30.23 -5.91 -18.40
N SER A 173 31.04 -5.22 -17.59
CA SER A 173 30.80 -3.84 -17.19
C SER A 173 30.74 -2.91 -18.41
N THR A 174 31.62 -3.11 -19.39
CA THR A 174 31.62 -2.34 -20.64
C THR A 174 30.32 -2.53 -21.42
N ILE A 175 29.85 -3.77 -21.55
CA ILE A 175 28.58 -4.07 -22.23
C ILE A 175 27.38 -3.48 -21.48
N LEU A 176 27.37 -3.57 -20.15
CA LEU A 176 26.31 -2.98 -19.32
C LEU A 176 26.26 -1.45 -19.48
N SER A 177 27.42 -0.77 -19.46
CA SER A 177 27.48 0.68 -19.68
C SER A 177 26.95 1.07 -21.07
N LEU A 178 27.28 0.32 -22.13
CA LEU A 178 26.71 0.55 -23.46
C LEU A 178 25.18 0.42 -23.48
N ARG A 179 24.62 -0.57 -22.77
CA ARG A 179 23.17 -0.76 -22.66
C ARG A 179 22.49 0.37 -21.88
N LEU A 180 23.13 0.92 -20.85
CA LEU A 180 22.61 2.08 -20.14
C LEU A 180 22.56 3.32 -21.04
N GLU A 181 23.59 3.55 -21.86
CA GLU A 181 23.60 4.65 -22.84
C GLU A 181 22.53 4.47 -23.93
N GLU A 182 22.27 3.23 -24.37
CA GLU A 182 21.16 2.91 -25.27
C GLU A 182 19.80 3.23 -24.62
N ILE A 183 19.60 2.88 -23.33
CA ILE A 183 18.38 3.22 -22.58
C ILE A 183 18.19 4.75 -22.53
N LYS A 184 19.24 5.50 -22.18
CA LYS A 184 19.21 6.98 -22.16
C LYS A 184 18.81 7.53 -23.54
N SER A 185 19.34 6.97 -24.62
CA SER A 185 18.99 7.35 -25.99
C SER A 185 17.55 7.00 -26.38
N CYS A 186 16.98 5.91 -25.84
CA CYS A 186 15.57 5.57 -26.06
C CYS A 186 14.60 6.53 -25.37
N PHE A 187 15.02 7.22 -24.30
CA PHE A 187 14.22 8.30 -23.71
C PHE A 187 14.09 9.50 -24.64
N THR A 188 15.15 9.86 -25.38
CA THR A 188 15.11 11.00 -26.31
C THR A 188 14.28 10.68 -27.56
N THR A 189 14.36 9.44 -28.05
CA THR A 189 13.62 8.96 -29.22
C THR A 189 12.22 8.47 -28.91
N HIS A 190 11.77 8.57 -27.66
CA HIS A 190 10.44 8.16 -27.19
C HIS A 190 10.11 6.69 -27.50
N ALA A 191 11.02 5.77 -27.15
CA ALA A 191 10.86 4.33 -27.34
C ALA A 191 10.60 3.58 -26.01
N PRO A 192 9.39 3.67 -25.43
CA PRO A 192 9.10 3.18 -24.07
C PRO A 192 9.26 1.67 -23.91
N LEU A 193 8.82 0.88 -24.89
CA LEU A 193 8.95 -0.58 -24.85
C LEU A 193 10.43 -1.01 -24.82
N SER A 194 11.29 -0.34 -25.61
CA SER A 194 12.73 -0.61 -25.64
C SER A 194 13.39 -0.32 -24.29
N ILE A 195 13.04 0.79 -23.64
CA ILE A 195 13.53 1.15 -22.30
C ILE A 195 13.19 0.05 -21.29
N ILE A 196 11.94 -0.42 -21.29
CA ILE A 196 11.45 -1.45 -20.36
C ILE A 196 12.21 -2.77 -20.58
N ILE A 197 12.30 -3.23 -21.83
CA ILE A 197 12.96 -4.49 -22.17
C ILE A 197 14.46 -4.44 -21.82
N MET A 198 15.14 -3.35 -22.17
CA MET A 198 16.55 -3.17 -21.86
C MET A 198 16.78 -3.06 -20.36
N SER A 199 15.93 -2.34 -19.62
CA SER A 199 16.05 -2.22 -18.16
C SER A 199 15.98 -3.59 -17.48
N GLY A 200 15.03 -4.44 -17.88
CA GLY A 200 14.95 -5.82 -17.39
C GLY A 200 16.15 -6.68 -17.80
N SER A 201 16.69 -6.48 -19.00
CA SER A 201 17.86 -7.23 -19.50
C SER A 201 19.15 -6.81 -18.80
N VAL A 202 19.33 -5.52 -18.50
CA VAL A 202 20.47 -5.01 -17.73
C VAL A 202 20.40 -5.53 -16.30
N LEU A 203 19.22 -5.52 -15.66
CA LEU A 203 19.04 -6.09 -14.32
C LEU A 203 19.46 -7.57 -14.28
N GLU A 204 19.03 -8.36 -15.27
CA GLU A 204 19.44 -9.77 -15.40
C GLU A 204 20.95 -9.92 -15.55
N GLY A 205 21.58 -9.13 -16.42
CA GLY A 205 23.02 -9.15 -16.63
C GLY A 205 23.82 -8.80 -15.37
N ILE A 206 23.35 -7.82 -14.60
CA ILE A 206 23.98 -7.42 -13.33
C ILE A 206 23.87 -8.54 -12.30
N LEU A 207 22.67 -9.06 -12.05
CA LEU A 207 22.46 -10.10 -11.04
C LEU A 207 23.19 -11.40 -11.41
N LEU A 208 23.21 -11.78 -12.69
CA LEU A 208 23.99 -12.91 -13.16
C LEU A 208 25.50 -12.68 -12.99
N GLY A 209 25.98 -11.47 -13.29
CA GLY A 209 27.37 -11.08 -13.07
C GLY A 209 27.79 -11.22 -11.60
N LEU A 210 26.94 -10.80 -10.66
CA LEU A 210 27.17 -11.00 -9.23
C LEU A 210 27.21 -12.48 -8.85
N ALA A 211 26.28 -13.27 -9.38
CA ALA A 211 26.21 -14.71 -9.11
C ALA A 211 27.47 -15.45 -9.62
N LEU A 212 27.99 -15.05 -10.79
CA LEU A 212 29.23 -15.59 -11.36
C LEU A 212 30.47 -15.14 -10.59
N LYS A 213 30.46 -13.93 -10.03
CA LYS A 213 31.54 -13.40 -9.19
C LYS A 213 31.61 -14.11 -7.83
N GLU A 214 30.47 -14.38 -7.20
CA GLU A 214 30.37 -15.04 -5.90
C GLU A 214 29.56 -16.36 -5.94
N PRO A 215 29.99 -17.39 -6.71
CA PRO A 215 29.22 -18.63 -6.90
C PRO A 215 28.89 -19.34 -5.59
N GLY A 216 29.82 -19.31 -4.63
CA GLY A 216 29.65 -19.99 -3.34
C GLY A 216 28.50 -19.41 -2.53
N VAL A 217 28.33 -18.08 -2.54
CA VAL A 217 27.26 -17.39 -1.82
C VAL A 217 25.92 -17.66 -2.49
N PHE A 218 25.85 -17.48 -3.81
CA PHE A 218 24.60 -17.64 -4.57
C PHE A 218 24.09 -19.09 -4.60
N ASN A 219 24.97 -20.08 -4.70
CA ASN A 219 24.55 -21.49 -4.71
C ASN A 219 24.12 -22.01 -3.32
N GLN A 220 24.45 -21.30 -2.24
CA GLN A 220 24.06 -21.68 -0.87
C GLN A 220 22.76 -21.03 -0.41
N SER A 221 22.21 -20.08 -1.17
CA SER A 221 20.91 -19.48 -0.87
C SER A 221 19.82 -20.55 -0.77
N ARG A 222 18.85 -20.31 0.11
CA ARG A 222 17.69 -21.22 0.25
C ARG A 222 16.79 -21.18 -0.99
N LYS A 223 16.93 -20.13 -1.80
CA LYS A 223 16.15 -19.88 -3.01
C LYS A 223 16.88 -20.28 -4.29
N SER A 224 18.09 -20.84 -4.22
CA SER A 224 18.81 -21.29 -5.42
C SER A 224 17.99 -22.34 -6.17
N PRO A 225 17.79 -22.19 -7.50
CA PRO A 225 16.99 -23.10 -8.29
C PRO A 225 17.65 -24.48 -8.36
N LYS A 226 16.86 -25.54 -8.16
CA LYS A 226 17.32 -26.93 -8.13
C LYS A 226 16.81 -27.73 -9.32
N ASP A 227 17.60 -28.71 -9.76
CA ASP A 227 17.19 -29.73 -10.73
C ASP A 227 16.27 -30.78 -10.09
N LEU A 228 15.86 -31.78 -10.88
CA LEU A 228 14.98 -32.86 -10.43
C LEU A 228 15.64 -33.73 -9.35
N GLU A 229 16.97 -33.78 -9.33
CA GLU A 229 17.78 -34.50 -8.35
C GLU A 229 18.08 -33.65 -7.10
N GLY A 230 17.54 -32.42 -7.00
CA GLY A 230 17.72 -31.53 -5.86
C GLY A 230 19.06 -30.79 -5.82
N ARG A 231 19.86 -30.87 -6.89
CA ARG A 231 21.14 -30.17 -7.02
C ARG A 231 20.92 -28.77 -7.58
N VAL A 232 21.73 -27.80 -7.17
CA VAL A 232 21.62 -26.44 -7.69
C VAL A 232 21.95 -26.42 -9.18
N LYS A 233 21.10 -25.78 -9.98
CA LYS A 233 21.28 -25.66 -11.43
C LYS A 233 22.53 -24.84 -11.75
N SER A 234 23.18 -25.12 -12.87
CA SER A 234 24.20 -24.23 -13.42
C SER A 234 23.62 -22.85 -13.73
N PHE A 235 24.38 -21.77 -13.46
CA PHE A 235 23.94 -20.39 -13.66
C PHE A 235 23.40 -20.07 -15.07
N ARG A 236 23.86 -20.79 -16.10
CA ARG A 236 23.33 -20.65 -17.47
C ARG A 236 21.83 -20.99 -17.61
N TYR A 237 21.26 -21.68 -16.62
CA TYR A 237 19.85 -22.06 -16.56
C TYR A 237 19.06 -21.27 -15.52
N TRP A 238 19.69 -20.30 -14.85
CA TRP A 238 19.00 -19.41 -13.94
C TRP A 238 18.27 -18.36 -14.75
N THR A 239 17.01 -18.14 -14.43
CA THR A 239 16.20 -17.09 -15.02
C THR A 239 16.34 -15.79 -14.22
N LEU A 240 15.98 -14.65 -14.80
CA LEU A 240 15.83 -13.40 -14.03
C LEU A 240 14.95 -13.57 -12.78
N ASN A 241 13.92 -14.44 -12.81
CA ASN A 241 13.14 -14.75 -11.61
C ASN A 241 14.02 -15.34 -10.50
N ASP A 242 14.81 -16.35 -10.83
CA ASP A 242 15.65 -17.06 -9.87
C ASP A 242 16.71 -16.12 -9.28
N LEU A 243 17.30 -15.28 -10.13
CA LEU A 243 18.27 -14.27 -9.73
C LEU A 243 17.69 -13.23 -8.76
N ILE A 244 16.47 -12.73 -9.03
CA ILE A 244 15.76 -11.78 -8.13
C ILE A 244 15.46 -12.44 -6.78
N GLU A 245 14.94 -13.68 -6.79
CA GLU A 245 14.61 -14.42 -5.56
C GLU A 245 15.85 -14.66 -4.70
N VAL A 246 16.96 -15.09 -5.30
CA VAL A 246 18.22 -15.34 -4.59
C VAL A 246 18.84 -14.04 -4.09
N ALA A 247 18.89 -12.98 -4.90
CA ALA A 247 19.43 -11.69 -4.46
C ALA A 247 18.67 -11.12 -3.25
N SER A 248 17.35 -11.31 -3.20
CA SER A 248 16.53 -10.91 -2.06
C SER A 248 16.72 -11.79 -0.82
N ASP A 249 16.86 -13.10 -0.99
CA ASP A 249 17.19 -14.03 0.10
C ASP A 249 18.54 -13.68 0.75
N LEU A 250 19.51 -13.28 -0.08
CA LEU A 250 20.85 -12.84 0.34
C LEU A 250 20.90 -11.39 0.87
N LYS A 251 19.75 -10.67 0.92
CA LYS A 251 19.68 -9.27 1.35
C LYS A 251 20.54 -8.30 0.53
N ILE A 252 20.81 -8.65 -0.73
CA ILE A 252 21.45 -7.75 -1.71
C ILE A 252 20.42 -6.72 -2.20
N ILE A 253 19.16 -7.13 -2.33
CA ILE A 253 18.02 -6.26 -2.62
C ILE A 253 16.90 -6.47 -1.60
N ASP A 254 16.18 -5.40 -1.28
CA ASP A 254 15.05 -5.41 -0.36
C ASP A 254 13.76 -5.93 -1.00
N GLU A 255 12.77 -6.25 -0.16
CA GLU A 255 11.50 -6.83 -0.57
C GLU A 255 10.69 -5.92 -1.53
N ASN A 256 10.80 -4.59 -1.39
CA ASN A 256 10.20 -3.65 -2.33
C ASN A 256 10.86 -3.76 -3.72
N VAL A 257 12.19 -3.69 -3.78
CA VAL A 257 12.95 -3.81 -5.04
C VAL A 257 12.71 -5.18 -5.68
N LYS A 258 12.62 -6.26 -4.89
CA LYS A 258 12.20 -7.59 -5.36
C LYS A 258 10.85 -7.53 -6.09
N LYS A 259 9.81 -7.00 -5.45
CA LYS A 259 8.45 -6.91 -6.02
C LYS A 259 8.44 -6.12 -7.33
N PHE A 260 9.09 -4.96 -7.37
CA PHE A 260 9.18 -4.15 -8.57
C PHE A 260 10.01 -4.83 -9.68
N SER A 261 11.07 -5.55 -9.32
CA SER A 261 11.88 -6.33 -10.27
C SER A 261 11.08 -7.47 -10.92
N HIS A 262 10.19 -8.13 -10.18
CA HIS A 262 9.29 -9.14 -10.76
C HIS A 262 8.33 -8.53 -11.78
N ASN A 263 7.80 -7.33 -11.51
CA ASN A 263 6.96 -6.60 -12.47
C ASN A 263 7.78 -6.21 -13.72
N LEU A 264 8.98 -5.67 -13.55
CA LEU A 264 9.89 -5.36 -14.65
C LEU A 264 10.21 -6.58 -15.52
N ARG A 265 10.49 -7.73 -14.91
CA ARG A 265 10.66 -9.01 -15.61
C ARG A 265 9.42 -9.35 -16.43
N GLY A 266 8.23 -9.20 -15.86
CA GLY A 266 6.96 -9.43 -16.57
C GLY A 266 6.83 -8.53 -17.80
N PHE A 267 7.10 -7.24 -17.64
CA PHE A 267 7.01 -6.28 -18.75
C PHE A 267 8.03 -6.51 -19.87
N ARG A 268 9.22 -7.02 -19.53
CA ARG A 268 10.23 -7.42 -20.53
C ARG A 268 9.70 -8.48 -21.50
N ASN A 269 8.81 -9.36 -21.07
CA ASN A 269 8.26 -10.42 -21.95
C ASN A 269 7.41 -9.87 -23.10
N TYR A 270 6.99 -8.61 -23.02
CA TYR A 270 6.29 -7.92 -24.12
C TYR A 270 7.20 -7.57 -25.30
N VAL A 271 8.49 -7.97 -25.26
CA VAL A 271 9.30 -8.09 -26.47
C VAL A 271 8.68 -9.04 -27.49
N HIS A 272 7.86 -10.00 -27.04
CA HIS A 272 7.08 -10.88 -27.89
C HIS A 272 5.72 -10.21 -28.25
N PRO A 273 5.47 -9.87 -29.53
CA PRO A 273 4.26 -9.12 -29.91
C PRO A 273 2.94 -9.82 -29.55
N HIS A 274 2.90 -11.15 -29.57
CA HIS A 274 1.70 -11.90 -29.18
C HIS A 274 1.40 -11.81 -27.67
N GLU A 275 2.43 -11.79 -26.81
CA GLU A 275 2.27 -11.57 -25.37
C GLU A 275 1.75 -10.15 -25.09
N GLN A 276 2.30 -9.16 -25.81
CA GLN A 276 1.85 -7.77 -25.71
C GLN A 276 0.37 -7.62 -26.14
N LEU A 277 -0.02 -8.27 -27.24
CA LEU A 277 -1.39 -8.26 -27.76
C LEU A 277 -2.36 -8.91 -26.78
N ALA A 278 -2.01 -10.07 -26.21
CA ALA A 278 -2.87 -10.81 -25.29
C ALA A 278 -3.24 -10.01 -24.04
N ILE A 279 -2.33 -9.16 -23.56
CA ILE A 279 -2.51 -8.31 -22.38
C ILE A 279 -2.99 -6.89 -22.76
N ASN A 280 -3.07 -6.57 -24.06
CA ASN A 280 -3.36 -5.23 -24.57
C ASN A 280 -2.48 -4.15 -23.93
N PHE A 281 -1.19 -4.44 -23.77
CA PHE A 281 -0.24 -3.55 -23.11
C PHE A 281 0.35 -2.56 -24.10
N ASN A 282 0.22 -1.26 -23.81
CA ASN A 282 0.80 -0.18 -24.61
C ASN A 282 1.58 0.78 -23.70
N PRO A 283 2.89 0.55 -23.47
CA PRO A 283 3.65 1.35 -22.53
C PRO A 283 3.86 2.77 -23.06
N ASP A 284 3.77 3.73 -22.16
CA ASP A 284 4.15 5.11 -22.40
C ASP A 284 5.49 5.44 -21.70
N ILE A 285 5.96 6.69 -21.87
CA ILE A 285 7.20 7.14 -21.24
C ILE A 285 7.12 7.14 -19.72
N HIS A 286 5.94 7.34 -19.13
CA HIS A 286 5.77 7.21 -17.68
C HIS A 286 6.04 5.78 -17.22
N THR A 287 5.48 4.79 -17.91
CA THR A 287 5.72 3.36 -17.67
C THR A 287 7.20 3.00 -17.83
N ALA A 288 7.86 3.56 -18.85
CA ALA A 288 9.29 3.39 -19.06
C ALA A 288 10.16 4.01 -17.95
N LYS A 289 9.79 5.17 -17.43
CA LYS A 289 10.46 5.79 -16.28
C LYS A 289 10.34 4.93 -15.03
N LEU A 290 9.17 4.32 -14.79
CA LEU A 290 9.02 3.36 -13.68
C LEU A 290 10.02 2.21 -13.82
N ALA A 291 10.04 1.54 -14.99
CA ALA A 291 10.96 0.44 -15.27
C ALA A 291 12.44 0.83 -15.08
N TRP A 292 12.81 2.02 -15.55
CA TRP A 292 14.15 2.58 -15.37
C TRP A 292 14.47 2.77 -13.89
N ASN A 293 13.59 3.39 -13.11
CA ASN A 293 13.79 3.61 -11.69
C ASN A 293 13.95 2.29 -10.91
N VAL A 294 13.28 1.20 -11.32
CA VAL A 294 13.51 -0.15 -10.76
C VAL A 294 14.97 -0.55 -10.90
N LEU A 295 15.51 -0.39 -12.11
CA LEU A 295 16.90 -0.73 -12.39
C LEU A 295 17.83 0.15 -11.57
N GLN A 296 17.57 1.45 -11.49
CA GLN A 296 18.40 2.40 -10.74
C GLN A 296 18.47 2.04 -9.25
N LEU A 297 17.34 1.72 -8.63
CA LEU A 297 17.27 1.32 -7.23
C LEU A 297 17.95 -0.01 -6.96
N ALA A 298 17.76 -0.99 -7.85
CA ALA A 298 18.45 -2.26 -7.74
C ALA A 298 19.98 -2.06 -7.78
N ILE A 299 20.48 -1.26 -8.70
CA ILE A 299 21.92 -0.95 -8.80
C ILE A 299 22.41 -0.26 -7.52
N ARG A 300 21.67 0.72 -7.02
CA ARG A 300 22.01 1.42 -5.79
C ARG A 300 22.12 0.47 -4.60
N GLN A 301 21.11 -0.37 -4.37
CA GLN A 301 21.11 -1.34 -3.27
C GLN A 301 22.25 -2.36 -3.39
N ILE A 302 22.57 -2.81 -4.62
CA ILE A 302 23.71 -3.69 -4.85
C ILE A 302 25.03 -3.00 -4.49
N VAL A 303 25.22 -1.73 -4.89
CA VAL A 303 26.42 -0.95 -4.54
C VAL A 303 26.53 -0.74 -3.03
N GLU A 304 25.42 -0.44 -2.36
CA GLU A 304 25.37 -0.29 -0.90
C GLU A 304 25.67 -1.62 -0.19
N SER A 305 25.09 -2.73 -0.65
CA SER A 305 25.39 -4.08 -0.15
C SER A 305 26.85 -4.45 -0.32
N ASN A 306 27.49 -4.10 -1.43
CA ASN A 306 28.91 -4.35 -1.65
C ASN A 306 29.78 -3.62 -0.61
N ARG A 307 29.40 -2.42 -0.17
CA ARG A 307 30.16 -1.66 0.84
C ARG A 307 30.07 -2.26 2.24
N ASN A 308 28.95 -2.88 2.58
CA ASN A 308 28.74 -3.48 3.91
C ASN A 308 29.44 -4.84 4.08
N ASN A 309 29.97 -5.42 3.00
CA ASN A 309 30.69 -6.69 2.99
C ASN A 309 32.22 -6.53 3.07
N TYR A 310 32.74 -5.29 3.18
CA TYR A 310 34.14 -4.95 3.44
C TYR A 310 34.26 -4.14 4.74
#